data_AF-A0A821JFS8-F1
#
_entry.id   AF-A0A821JFS8-F1
#
_cell.length_a   1.000
_cell.length_b   1.000
_cell.length_c   1.000
_cell.angle_alpha   90.00
_cell.angle_beta   90.00
_cell.angle_gamma   90.00
#
_symmetry.space_group_name_H-M   'P 1'
#
loop_
_entity.id
_entity.type
_entity.pdbx_description
1 polymer ?
#
loop_
_entity_poly.entity_id
_entity_poly.type
_entity_poly.pdbx_seq_one_letter_code
_entity_poly.pdbx_strand_id
1 'polypeptide(L)'
;GAWHTDATDHTGDPGGYMFLVNADPRPGQFYNSTVNNLCIGLRYEFSAYLANIVRPFGTIKPNVRFEIRSPPPENRLIVQSFSGEVPEEKTLTWRKYGLSFIAPSSTIVLLMISNAPGGGGNDLAIDDIAFTVCSNKDSGFCPSK
;
A
#
# COMPACT_ATOMS: atom_id res chain seq x y z
N GLY A 1 4.96 -17.52 19.29
CA GLY A 1 5.61 -16.28 18.81
C GLY A 1 4.58 -15.17 18.73
N ALA A 2 5.02 -13.91 18.63
CA ALA A 2 4.10 -12.76 18.54
C ALA A 2 3.38 -12.67 17.18
N TRP A 3 3.97 -13.26 16.13
CA TRP A 3 3.44 -13.23 14.77
C TRP A 3 2.43 -14.34 14.49
N HIS A 4 1.57 -14.09 13.50
CA HIS A 4 0.80 -15.12 12.82
C HIS A 4 1.73 -16.00 11.98
N THR A 5 1.69 -17.31 12.18
CA THR A 5 2.54 -18.30 11.49
C THR A 5 1.78 -19.18 10.50
N ASP A 6 0.45 -19.15 10.57
CA ASP A 6 -0.44 -20.08 9.86
C ASP A 6 -1.31 -19.32 8.84
N ALA A 7 -0.91 -18.09 8.49
CA ALA A 7 -1.62 -17.23 7.57
C ALA A 7 -1.18 -17.49 6.12
N THR A 8 -2.15 -17.53 5.21
CA THR A 8 -1.92 -17.55 3.76
C THR A 8 -1.78 -16.12 3.22
N ASP A 9 -1.32 -16.00 1.98
CA ASP A 9 -1.38 -14.75 1.21
C ASP A 9 -2.84 -14.24 1.09
N HIS A 10 -3.01 -13.03 0.57
CA HIS A 10 -4.34 -12.43 0.44
C HIS A 10 -5.28 -13.27 -0.43
N THR A 11 -4.75 -13.96 -1.45
CA THR A 11 -5.57 -14.76 -2.36
C THR A 11 -5.92 -16.15 -1.81
N GLY A 12 -5.29 -16.58 -0.71
CA GLY A 12 -5.50 -17.90 -0.12
C GLY A 12 -4.82 -19.03 -0.91
N ASP A 13 -3.89 -18.68 -1.81
CA ASP A 13 -3.10 -19.61 -2.58
C ASP A 13 -1.92 -20.13 -1.74
N PRO A 14 -1.81 -21.45 -1.50
CA PRO A 14 -0.66 -22.04 -0.80
C PRO A 14 0.70 -21.73 -1.45
N GLY A 15 0.73 -21.23 -2.70
CA GLY A 15 1.92 -20.78 -3.41
C GLY A 15 2.06 -19.25 -3.57
N GLY A 16 1.17 -18.45 -3.01
CA GLY A 16 1.20 -16.99 -3.11
C GLY A 16 2.35 -16.34 -2.33
N TYR A 17 2.90 -15.25 -2.87
CA TYR A 17 3.98 -14.50 -2.23
C TYR A 17 3.45 -13.23 -1.60
N MET A 18 3.74 -13.02 -0.32
CA MET A 18 3.51 -11.75 0.36
C MET A 18 4.82 -11.05 0.69
N PHE A 19 4.82 -9.72 0.70
CA PHE A 19 5.97 -8.93 1.12
C PHE A 19 5.86 -8.60 2.62
N LEU A 20 6.76 -9.16 3.42
CA LEU A 20 6.79 -8.96 4.88
C LEU A 20 7.78 -7.85 5.25
N VAL A 21 7.28 -6.86 5.99
CA VAL A 21 8.06 -5.72 6.47
C VAL A 21 8.12 -5.78 7.99
N ASN A 22 9.30 -6.12 8.52
CA ASN A 22 9.67 -5.82 9.89
C ASN A 22 10.14 -4.37 9.90
N ALA A 23 9.25 -3.44 10.28
CA ALA A 23 9.52 -2.02 10.11
C ALA A 23 10.63 -1.56 11.06
N ASP A 24 11.67 -0.98 10.47
CA ASP A 24 12.81 -0.37 11.17
C ASP A 24 12.34 0.65 12.23
N PRO A 25 13.10 0.85 13.33
CA PRO A 25 12.94 1.97 14.26
C PRO A 25 12.67 3.33 13.60
N ARG A 26 13.24 3.56 12.41
CA ARG A 26 13.06 4.76 11.61
C ARG A 26 12.03 4.52 10.50
N PRO A 27 11.00 5.36 10.40
CA PRO A 27 10.06 5.37 9.28
C PRO A 27 10.80 5.38 7.93
N GLY A 28 10.68 4.30 7.16
CA GLY A 28 11.37 4.10 5.89
C GLY A 28 10.40 3.84 4.72
N GLN A 29 10.87 4.07 3.50
CA GLN A 29 10.17 3.65 2.29
C GLN A 29 10.34 2.14 2.14
N PHE A 30 9.24 1.41 1.99
CA PHE A 30 9.28 -0.03 1.69
C PHE A 30 8.72 -0.35 0.31
N TYR A 31 8.17 0.64 -0.40
CA TYR A 31 7.85 0.53 -1.82
C TYR A 31 8.13 1.86 -2.53
N ASN A 32 8.80 1.77 -3.68
CA ASN A 32 9.10 2.91 -4.54
C ASN A 32 9.10 2.43 -6.01
N SER A 33 8.17 2.95 -6.80
CA SER A 33 8.04 2.58 -8.22
C SER A 33 7.72 3.79 -9.08
N THR A 34 8.41 3.92 -10.21
CA THR A 34 8.14 4.95 -11.21
C THR A 34 7.22 4.38 -12.28
N VAL A 35 6.11 5.07 -12.54
CA VAL A 35 5.18 4.72 -13.62
C VAL A 35 5.26 5.75 -14.72
N ASN A 36 5.36 5.28 -15.96
CA ASN A 36 5.47 6.10 -17.17
C ASN A 36 4.26 5.89 -18.09
N ASN A 37 4.14 6.73 -19.10
CA ASN A 37 3.10 6.66 -20.15
C ASN A 37 1.66 6.77 -19.61
N LEU A 38 1.44 7.51 -18.52
CA LEU A 38 0.10 7.81 -18.05
C LEU A 38 -0.62 8.74 -19.02
N CYS A 39 -1.90 8.46 -19.28
CA CYS A 39 -2.79 9.42 -19.91
C CYS A 39 -3.13 10.54 -18.90
N ILE A 40 -2.62 11.75 -19.16
CA ILE A 40 -2.88 12.94 -18.36
C ILE A 40 -4.39 13.22 -18.30
N GLY A 41 -4.88 13.62 -17.13
CA GLY A 41 -6.31 13.91 -16.91
C GLY A 41 -7.18 12.70 -16.61
N LEU A 42 -6.68 11.46 -16.77
CA LEU A 42 -7.38 10.27 -16.29
C LEU A 42 -7.18 10.09 -14.78
N ARG A 43 -8.18 9.46 -14.15
CA ARG A 43 -8.12 9.05 -12.75
C ARG A 43 -7.47 7.68 -12.62
N TYR A 44 -6.54 7.54 -11.69
CA TYR A 44 -5.87 6.29 -11.34
C TYR A 44 -6.06 5.98 -9.85
N GLU A 45 -6.00 4.71 -9.50
CA GLU A 45 -5.95 4.19 -8.14
C GLU A 45 -4.60 3.51 -7.90
N PHE A 46 -3.98 3.83 -6.77
CA PHE A 46 -2.84 3.10 -6.22
C PHE A 46 -3.27 2.46 -4.90
N SER A 47 -3.20 1.14 -4.81
CA SER A 47 -3.68 0.39 -3.64
C SER A 47 -2.82 -0.81 -3.31
N ALA A 48 -2.92 -1.29 -2.08
CA ALA A 48 -2.39 -2.58 -1.65
C ALA A 48 -3.30 -3.18 -0.57
N TYR A 49 -3.23 -4.50 -0.38
CA TYR A 49 -3.78 -5.16 0.79
C TYR A 49 -2.72 -5.19 1.88
N LEU A 50 -3.11 -4.73 3.07
CA LEU A 50 -2.25 -4.66 4.23
C LEU A 50 -2.85 -5.53 5.35
N ALA A 51 -2.00 -6.24 6.06
CA ALA A 51 -2.36 -6.97 7.27
C ALA A 51 -1.31 -6.77 8.36
N ASN A 52 -1.75 -6.52 9.59
CA ASN A 52 -0.86 -6.54 10.75
C ASN A 52 -0.55 -8.00 11.10
N ILE A 53 0.73 -8.38 11.04
CA ILE A 53 1.12 -9.77 11.33
C ILE A 53 1.24 -10.06 12.82
N VAL A 54 1.17 -9.03 13.66
CA VAL A 54 1.21 -9.17 15.12
C VAL A 54 -0.17 -9.57 15.63
N ARG A 55 -0.20 -10.61 16.47
CA ARG A 55 -1.43 -11.03 17.18
C ARG A 55 -1.84 -9.96 18.21
N PRO A 56 -3.09 -9.97 18.72
CA PRO A 56 -3.58 -8.95 19.66
C PRO A 56 -2.82 -8.93 20.98
N PHE A 57 -1.79 -8.10 21.06
CA PHE A 57 -0.90 -7.92 22.21
C PHE A 57 -0.85 -6.45 22.68
N GLY A 58 -1.50 -5.53 21.97
CA GLY A 58 -1.51 -4.11 22.29
C GLY A 58 -0.18 -3.43 21.95
N THR A 59 0.46 -3.87 20.86
CA THR A 59 1.75 -3.34 20.40
C THR A 59 1.57 -2.14 19.47
N ILE A 60 2.68 -1.59 18.99
CA ILE A 60 2.64 -0.53 17.99
C ILE A 60 2.00 -1.09 16.72
N LYS A 61 0.98 -0.41 16.19
CA LYS A 61 0.29 -0.85 14.99
C LYS A 61 0.92 -0.21 13.75
N PRO A 62 1.06 -0.96 12.64
CA PRO A 62 1.48 -0.38 11.38
C PRO A 62 0.57 0.77 10.96
N ASN A 63 1.17 1.80 10.39
CA ASN A 63 0.45 2.87 9.70
C ASN A 63 1.23 3.18 8.44
N VAL A 64 0.58 3.09 7.28
CA VAL A 64 1.21 3.25 5.97
C VAL A 64 0.74 4.55 5.34
N ARG A 65 1.70 5.35 4.91
CA ARG A 65 1.47 6.53 4.08
C ARG A 65 1.68 6.17 2.62
N PHE A 66 0.62 6.34 1.83
CA PHE A 66 0.66 6.24 0.37
C PHE A 66 0.92 7.63 -0.19
N GLU A 67 1.87 7.74 -1.11
CA GLU A 67 2.15 9.02 -1.78
C GLU A 67 2.28 8.84 -3.29
N ILE A 68 1.84 9.88 -4.00
CA ILE A 68 2.13 10.10 -5.43
C ILE A 68 3.02 11.32 -5.52
N ARG A 69 4.17 11.21 -6.17
CA ARG A 69 5.10 12.32 -6.38
C ARG A 69 5.40 12.56 -7.86
N SER A 70 5.83 13.78 -8.19
CA SER A 70 6.46 14.04 -9.49
C SER A 70 7.80 13.32 -9.58
N PRO A 71 8.28 12.97 -10.78
CA PRO A 71 9.56 12.31 -10.94
C PRO A 71 10.73 13.20 -10.49
N PRO A 72 11.92 12.62 -10.24
CA PRO A 72 13.15 13.38 -10.05
C PRO A 72 13.41 14.34 -11.22
N PRO A 73 14.03 15.50 -10.97
CA PRO A 73 14.62 15.92 -9.69
C PRO A 73 13.62 16.58 -8.71
N GLU A 74 12.43 16.96 -9.17
CA GLU A 74 11.48 17.75 -8.38
C GLU A 74 10.96 17.03 -7.14
N ASN A 75 10.63 15.73 -7.26
CA ASN A 75 10.12 14.91 -6.16
C ASN A 75 8.96 15.55 -5.38
N ARG A 76 8.13 16.36 -6.05
CA ARG A 76 7.05 17.14 -5.42
C ARG A 76 5.90 16.21 -5.07
N LEU A 77 5.37 16.33 -3.85
CA LEU A 77 4.15 15.62 -3.44
C LEU A 77 2.95 16.10 -4.27
N ILE A 78 2.26 15.16 -4.92
CA ILE A 78 1.02 15.40 -5.68
C ILE A 78 -0.19 15.11 -4.79
N VAL A 79 -0.24 13.93 -4.18
CA VAL A 79 -1.29 13.53 -3.24
C VAL A 79 -0.75 12.50 -2.25
N GLN A 80 -1.38 12.43 -1.08
CA GLN A 80 -1.11 11.39 -0.09
C GLN A 80 -2.40 10.90 0.57
N SER A 81 -2.34 9.69 1.11
CA SER A 81 -3.32 9.16 2.06
C SER A 81 -2.61 8.35 3.15
N PHE A 82 -3.35 8.04 4.21
CA PHE A 82 -2.87 7.23 5.32
C PHE A 82 -3.83 6.06 5.49
N SER A 83 -3.29 4.87 5.76
CA SER A 83 -4.12 3.71 6.14
C SER A 83 -4.81 3.91 7.49
N GLY A 84 -4.28 4.81 8.33
CA GLY A 84 -4.53 4.77 9.77
C GLY A 84 -3.80 3.58 10.39
N GLU A 85 -4.09 3.28 11.66
CA GLU A 85 -3.57 2.06 12.29
C GLU A 85 -4.18 0.82 11.62
N VAL A 86 -3.32 -0.09 11.16
CA VAL A 86 -3.72 -1.43 10.71
C VAL A 86 -3.91 -2.30 11.96
N PRO A 87 -5.15 -2.72 12.29
CA PRO A 87 -5.46 -3.33 13.58
C PRO A 87 -4.78 -4.69 13.74
N GLU A 88 -4.43 -5.02 14.98
CA GLU A 88 -4.11 -6.39 15.38
C GLU A 88 -5.41 -7.19 15.40
N GLU A 89 -5.40 -8.38 14.81
CA GLU A 89 -6.59 -9.23 14.70
C GLU A 89 -6.27 -10.64 15.19
N LYS A 90 -7.27 -11.31 15.79
CA LYS A 90 -7.13 -12.70 16.26
C LYS A 90 -6.82 -13.67 15.12
N THR A 91 -7.28 -13.34 13.93
CA THR A 91 -6.98 -14.01 12.67
C THR A 91 -6.42 -12.96 11.72
N LEU A 92 -5.31 -13.27 11.03
CA LEU A 92 -4.71 -12.34 10.07
C LEU A 92 -5.77 -11.92 9.05
N THR A 93 -6.06 -10.62 9.01
CA THR A 93 -7.13 -10.05 8.21
C THR A 93 -6.55 -9.01 7.27
N TRP A 94 -6.69 -9.26 5.99
CA TRP A 94 -6.30 -8.33 4.93
C TRP A 94 -7.32 -7.23 4.76
N ARG A 95 -6.85 -6.00 4.61
CA ARG A 95 -7.69 -4.83 4.32
C ARG A 95 -7.05 -4.04 3.19
N LYS A 96 -7.88 -3.59 2.23
CA LYS A 96 -7.42 -2.78 1.10
C LYS A 96 -7.25 -1.33 1.54
N TYR A 97 -6.09 -0.76 1.26
CA TYR A 97 -5.78 0.66 1.47
C TYR A 97 -5.19 1.27 0.20
N GLY A 98 -5.25 2.60 0.09
CA GLY A 98 -4.73 3.30 -1.08
C GLY A 98 -5.20 4.73 -1.20
N LEU A 99 -5.10 5.26 -2.42
CA LEU A 99 -5.63 6.55 -2.82
C LEU A 99 -6.00 6.56 -4.30
N SER A 100 -6.75 7.58 -4.73
CA SER A 100 -6.94 7.89 -6.14
C SER A 100 -6.48 9.31 -6.45
N PHE A 101 -6.05 9.54 -7.69
CA PHE A 101 -5.61 10.84 -8.17
C PHE A 101 -5.88 11.01 -9.66
N ILE A 102 -5.93 12.26 -10.13
CA ILE A 102 -5.94 12.58 -11.56
C ILE A 102 -4.48 12.79 -11.98
N ALA A 103 -4.03 12.08 -13.02
CA ALA A 103 -2.65 12.15 -13.48
C ALA A 103 -2.31 13.57 -13.98
N PRO A 104 -1.37 14.28 -13.31
CA PRO A 104 -0.99 15.63 -13.73
C PRO A 104 0.12 15.63 -14.79
N SER A 105 0.76 14.48 -15.00
CA SER A 105 1.88 14.25 -15.92
C SER A 105 1.85 12.81 -16.41
N SER A 106 2.58 12.52 -17.49
CA SER A 106 2.73 11.18 -18.05
C SER A 106 3.63 10.27 -17.23
N THR A 107 4.37 10.82 -16.26
CA THR A 107 5.24 10.08 -15.34
C THR A 107 4.99 10.52 -13.91
N ILE A 108 4.90 9.55 -13.00
CA ILE A 108 4.74 9.75 -11.55
C ILE A 108 5.57 8.73 -10.77
N VAL A 109 5.76 8.96 -9.47
CA VAL A 109 6.38 8.02 -8.53
C VAL A 109 5.36 7.61 -7.47
N LEU A 110 5.20 6.31 -7.27
CA LEU A 110 4.36 5.68 -6.26
C LEU A 110 5.22 5.31 -5.05
N LEU A 111 4.84 5.74 -3.85
CA LEU A 111 5.54 5.39 -2.61
C LEU A 111 4.58 4.78 -1.59
N MET A 112 5.05 3.75 -0.89
CA MET A 112 4.50 3.37 0.42
C MET A 112 5.59 3.51 1.48
N ILE A 113 5.23 4.21 2.55
CA ILE A 113 6.17 4.65 3.58
C ILE A 113 5.58 4.28 4.94
N SER A 114 6.40 3.71 5.82
CA SER A 114 5.98 3.52 7.20
C SER A 114 5.75 4.89 7.85
N ASN A 115 4.67 5.03 8.61
CA ASN A 115 4.26 6.24 9.33
C ASN A 115 3.98 5.92 10.81
N ALA A 116 4.47 4.79 11.30
CA ALA A 116 4.44 4.42 12.70
C ALA A 116 5.86 4.49 13.29
N PRO A 117 6.02 4.83 14.58
CA PRO A 117 7.31 4.69 15.24
C PRO A 117 7.71 3.20 15.23
N GLY A 118 8.99 2.88 15.05
CA GLY A 118 9.41 1.50 15.28
C GLY A 118 9.54 1.18 16.77
N GLY A 119 9.69 -0.10 17.11
CA GLY A 119 9.64 -0.60 18.49
C GLY A 119 9.06 -2.01 18.54
N GLY A 120 8.43 -2.39 19.65
CA GLY A 120 7.67 -3.65 19.71
C GLY A 120 6.40 -3.54 18.88
N GLY A 121 6.36 -4.22 17.74
CA GLY A 121 5.25 -4.20 16.77
C GLY A 121 5.63 -3.51 15.46
N ASN A 122 4.67 -2.87 14.79
CA ASN A 122 4.80 -2.22 13.48
C ASN A 122 5.18 -3.22 12.36
N ASP A 123 4.87 -4.50 12.56
CA ASP A 123 5.12 -5.54 11.57
C ASP A 123 3.92 -5.68 10.62
N LEU A 124 4.19 -5.67 9.32
CA LEU A 124 3.16 -5.63 8.28
C LEU A 124 3.41 -6.69 7.20
N ALA A 125 2.35 -7.33 6.75
CA ALA A 125 2.32 -8.05 5.49
C ALA A 125 1.61 -7.20 4.44
N ILE A 126 2.17 -7.20 3.23
CA ILE A 126 1.69 -6.44 2.09
C ILE A 126 1.48 -7.42 0.94
N ASP A 127 0.34 -7.29 0.28
CA ASP A 127 0.00 -8.09 -0.89
C ASP A 127 -0.78 -7.26 -1.91
N ASP A 128 -0.89 -7.76 -3.14
CA ASP A 128 -1.73 -7.19 -4.22
C ASP A 128 -1.51 -5.68 -4.42
N ILE A 129 -0.24 -5.26 -4.50
CA ILE A 129 0.13 -3.88 -4.86
C ILE A 129 -0.33 -3.62 -6.30
N ALA A 130 -1.35 -2.78 -6.45
CA ALA A 130 -2.02 -2.52 -7.71
C ALA A 130 -1.99 -1.05 -8.07
N PHE A 131 -1.75 -0.77 -9.36
CA PHE A 131 -1.91 0.54 -9.97
C PHE A 131 -2.84 0.40 -11.18
N THR A 132 -4.02 1.01 -11.13
CA THR A 132 -5.06 0.80 -12.13
C THR A 132 -5.68 2.12 -12.57
N VAL A 133 -6.18 2.18 -13.80
CA VAL A 133 -7.03 3.29 -14.25
C VAL A 133 -8.39 3.12 -13.57
N CYS A 134 -8.87 4.15 -12.87
CA CYS A 134 -10.28 4.27 -12.49
C CYS A 134 -11.04 4.51 -13.78
N SER A 135 -11.33 3.41 -14.42
CA SER A 135 -11.93 3.41 -15.72
C SER A 135 -13.34 3.96 -15.63
N ASN A 136 -13.96 4.37 -16.76
CA ASN A 136 -15.22 5.10 -16.77
C ASN A 136 -16.40 4.43 -17.60
N LYS A 137 -17.38 3.68 -17.03
CA LYS A 137 -18.52 2.98 -17.68
C LYS A 137 -19.62 3.94 -18.04
N ASP A 138 -19.86 4.95 -17.22
CA ASP A 138 -20.59 6.15 -17.63
C ASP A 138 -19.82 7.41 -17.22
N SER A 139 -18.52 7.26 -16.96
CA SER A 139 -17.81 7.74 -15.75
C SER A 139 -17.58 6.72 -14.59
N GLY A 140 -17.52 5.39 -14.83
CA GLY A 140 -16.80 4.42 -13.93
C GLY A 140 -16.65 2.91 -14.33
N PHE A 141 -15.78 2.47 -15.30
CA PHE A 141 -15.35 1.14 -15.84
C PHE A 141 -14.60 1.12 -17.21
N CYS A 142 -13.70 0.15 -17.47
CA CYS A 142 -12.86 0.00 -18.67
C CYS A 142 -13.26 -1.26 -19.43
N PRO A 143 -13.41 -1.22 -20.76
CA PRO A 143 -13.42 -2.44 -21.54
C PRO A 143 -11.98 -2.94 -21.71
N SER A 144 -11.78 -4.20 -21.37
CA SER A 144 -10.60 -4.98 -21.72
C SER A 144 -10.47 -5.06 -23.24
N LYS A 145 -9.23 -4.99 -23.73
CA LYS A 145 -8.89 -5.83 -24.88
C LYS A 145 -8.50 -7.19 -24.37
#